data_AF-A0A6L7LP14-F1
#
_entry.id   AF-A0A6L7LP14-F1
#
_cell.length_a   1.000
_cell.length_b   1.000
_cell.length_c   1.000
_cell.angle_alpha   90.00
_cell.angle_beta   90.00
_cell.angle_gamma   90.00
#
_symmetry.space_group_name_H-M   'P 1'
#
loop_
_entity.id
_entity.type
_entity.pdbx_description
1 polymer ?
#
loop_
_entity_poly.entity_id
_entity_poly.type
_entity_poly.pdbx_seq_one_letter_code
_entity_poly.pdbx_strand_id
1 'polypeptide(L)' 'MADEDDDIILGELDDEELVLQMHDDLYDGLREEIEEGTRILLDRGWE' A
#
# COMPACT_ATOMS: atom_id res chain seq x y z
N MET A 1 -15.06 6.74 12.93
CA MET A 1 -14.63 5.34 12.94
C MET A 1 -14.72 4.97 11.49
N ALA A 2 -13.57 4.94 10.82
CA ALA A 2 -13.53 4.54 9.41
C ALA A 2 -14.10 3.13 9.36
N ASP A 3 -15.06 2.95 8.46
CA ASP A 3 -15.71 1.67 8.22
C ASP A 3 -14.65 0.58 8.03
N GLU A 4 -14.97 -0.58 8.59
CA GLU A 4 -14.26 -1.85 8.58
C GLU A 4 -13.61 -2.15 7.23
N ASP A 5 -12.28 -2.35 7.22
CA ASP A 5 -11.59 -3.44 6.50
C ASP A 5 -12.18 -3.88 5.14
N ASP A 6 -12.42 -2.96 4.20
CA ASP A 6 -12.28 -3.37 2.80
C ASP A 6 -10.77 -3.52 2.60
N ASP A 7 -10.27 -4.77 2.74
CA ASP A 7 -8.90 -5.16 2.41
C ASP A 7 -8.57 -4.57 1.05
N ILE A 8 -7.88 -3.42 1.05
CA ILE A 8 -7.58 -2.69 -0.17
C ILE A 8 -6.65 -3.55 -0.99
N ILE A 9 -7.00 -3.78 -2.26
CA ILE A 9 -6.12 -4.51 -3.16
C ILE A 9 -5.04 -3.53 -3.63
N LEU A 10 -3.87 -3.55 -2.99
CA LEU A 10 -2.74 -2.64 -3.27
C LEU A 10 -2.37 -2.58 -4.76
N GLY A 11 -2.52 -3.69 -5.48
CA GLY A 11 -2.23 -3.78 -6.91
C GLY A 11 -3.19 -3.00 -7.81
N GLU A 12 -4.39 -2.67 -7.33
CA GLU A 12 -5.39 -1.90 -8.08
C GLU A 12 -5.22 -0.38 -7.94
N LEU A 13 -4.47 0.07 -6.92
CA LEU A 13 -4.16 1.48 -6.69
C LEU A 13 -3.17 2.01 -7.71
N ASP A 14 -3.29 3.27 -8.12
CA ASP A 14 -2.21 3.94 -8.85
C ASP A 14 -1.01 4.24 -7.92
N ASP A 15 0.10 4.74 -8.47
CA ASP A 15 1.32 4.96 -7.69
C ASP A 15 1.14 5.98 -6.56
N GLU A 16 0.35 7.03 -6.76
CA GLU A 16 0.11 8.07 -5.75
C GLU A 16 -0.77 7.53 -4.64
N GLU A 17 -1.85 6.83 -5.00
CA GLU A 17 -2.75 6.17 -4.06
C GLU A 17 -2.05 5.07 -3.26
N LEU A 18 -1.22 4.25 -3.91
CA LEU A 18 -0.46 3.18 -3.26
C LEU A 18 0.53 3.74 -2.23
N VAL A 19 1.22 4.84 -2.54
CA VAL A 19 2.15 5.48 -1.60
C VAL A 19 1.41 6.05 -0.39
N LEU A 20 0.23 6.64 -0.60
CA LEU A 20 -0.60 7.14 0.50
C LEU A 20 -1.06 6.00 1.41
N GLN A 21 -1.52 4.88 0.84
CA GLN A 21 -1.88 3.69 1.62
C GLN A 21 -0.68 3.15 2.39
N MET A 22 0.49 3.04 1.75
CA MET A 22 1.73 2.61 2.41
C MET A 22 2.17 3.55 3.55
N HIS A 23 1.75 4.82 3.57
CA HIS A 23 1.97 5.67 4.72
C HIS A 23 1.12 5.27 5.92
N ASP A 24 -0.15 4.95 5.69
CA ASP A 24 -1.07 4.49 6.73
C ASP A 24 -0.65 3.11 7.25
N ASP A 25 -0.30 2.18 6.35
CA ASP A 25 0.24 0.84 6.69
C ASP A 25 1.49 0.94 7.57
N LEU A 26 2.36 1.93 7.32
CA LEU A 26 3.55 2.16 8.12
C LEU A 26 3.21 2.66 9.53
N TYR A 27 2.22 3.55 9.66
CA TYR A 27 1.76 4.04 10.96
C TYR A 27 1.05 2.95 11.77
N ASP A 28 0.35 2.05 11.11
CA ASP A 28 -0.35 0.92 11.72
C ASP A 28 0.57 -0.30 11.96
N GLY A 29 1.81 -0.26 11.46
CA GLY A 29 2.81 -1.31 11.68
C GLY A 29 2.59 -2.55 10.82
N LEU A 30 1.89 -2.41 9.69
CA LEU A 30 1.56 -3.47 8.74
C LEU A 30 2.74 -3.77 7.82
N ARG A 31 3.72 -4.51 8.33
CA ARG A 31 4.95 -4.86 7.59
C ARG A 31 4.68 -5.58 6.26
N GLU A 32 3.70 -6.48 6.21
CA GLU A 32 3.42 -7.32 5.05
C GLU A 32 2.90 -6.48 3.87
N GLU A 33 2.00 -5.53 4.15
CA GLU A 33 1.49 -4.56 3.18
C GLU A 33 2.60 -3.64 2.65
N ILE A 34 3.52 -3.19 3.51
CA ILE A 34 4.68 -2.39 3.07
C ILE A 34 5.58 -3.17 2.13
N GLU A 35 5.82 -4.46 2.42
CA GLU A 35 6.66 -5.31 1.56
C GLU A 35 5.99 -5.55 0.20
N GLU A 36 4.68 -5.77 0.18
CA GLU A 36 3.89 -5.93 -1.04
C GLU A 36 3.86 -4.64 -1.87
N GLY A 37 3.48 -3.51 -1.28
CA GLY A 37 3.47 -2.21 -1.94
C GLY A 37 4.83 -1.82 -2.52
N THR A 38 5.91 -2.10 -1.78
CA THR A 38 7.27 -1.87 -2.30
C THR A 38 7.56 -2.72 -3.54
N ARG A 39 7.18 -4.00 -3.54
CA ARG A 39 7.38 -4.87 -4.71
C ARG A 39 6.54 -4.41 -5.91
N ILE A 40 5.30 -4.00 -5.69
CA ILE A 40 4.43 -3.45 -6.73
C ILE A 40 5.08 -2.22 -7.37
N LEU A 41 5.57 -1.27 -6.58
CA LEU A 41 6.23 -0.06 -7.09
C LEU A 41 7.51 -0.39 -7.88
N LEU A 42 8.31 -1.34 -7.40
CA LEU A 42 9.49 -1.82 -8.13
C LEU A 42 9.12 -2.51 -9.45
N ASP A 43 8.06 -3.32 -9.46
CA ASP A 43 7.54 -3.97 -10.66
C ASP A 43 6.98 -2.96 -11.69
N ARG A 44 6.53 -1.78 -11.21
CA ARG A 44 6.12 -0.63 -12.04
C ARG A 44 7.29 0.24 -12.52
N GLY A 45 8.52 -0.06 -12.07
CA GLY A 45 9.74 0.61 -12.52
C GLY A 45 10.14 1.83 -11.71
N TRP A 46 9.72 1.96 -10.45
CA TRP A 46 10.32 2.92 -9.51
C TRP A 46 11.79 2.56 -9.24
N GLU A 47 12.68 3.57 -9.24
CA GLU A 47 14.14 3.44 -9.01
C GLU A 47 14.60 4.10 -7.70
#